data_AF-A0A947ZUT7-F1
#
_entry.id   AF-A0A947ZUT7-F1
#
_cell.length_a   1.000
_cell.length_b   1.000
_cell.length_c   1.000
_cell.angle_alpha   90.00
_cell.angle_beta   90.00
_cell.angle_gamma   90.00
#
_symmetry.space_group_name_H-M   'P 1'
#
loop_
_entity.id
_entity.type
_entity.pdbx_description
1 polymer ?
#
loop_
_entity_poly.entity_id
_entity_poly.type
_entity_poly.pdbx_seq_one_letter_code
_entity_poly.pdbx_strand_id
1 'polypeptide(L)'
;MNQIPKPSPRLLHIDWARGLAVLWMIRGHAIDAFLSPACRQSQAFGLWQMLGAYTAPAFLFLAGLSVGLSYAKIDQMDITFGKRLWFSTRRGLEILGIAYLFRLEEFLQWVPYSKWRDILRFDILNSIGISLILVGLLFAVIRKNRLRYWALAATTILVALFSPAVWSSPLVNSLPWY
;
A
#
# COMPACT_ATOMS: atom_id res chain seq x y z
N MET A 1 7.27 -18.43 -36.02
CA MET A 1 7.97 -18.78 -34.77
C MET A 1 7.60 -17.76 -33.70
N ASN A 2 6.73 -18.12 -32.76
CA ASN A 2 6.40 -17.27 -31.62
C ASN A 2 7.60 -17.24 -30.68
N GLN A 3 8.37 -16.16 -30.70
CA GLN A 3 9.44 -15.97 -29.72
C GLN A 3 8.79 -15.82 -28.34
N ILE A 4 9.06 -16.77 -27.46
CA ILE A 4 8.71 -16.66 -26.04
C ILE A 4 9.49 -15.44 -25.50
N PRO A 5 8.81 -14.39 -25.02
CA PRO A 5 9.50 -13.22 -24.50
C PRO A 5 10.38 -13.65 -23.33
N LYS A 6 11.69 -13.37 -23.43
CA LYS A 6 12.67 -13.67 -22.39
C LYS A 6 12.21 -12.99 -21.09
N PRO A 7 12.11 -13.72 -19.96
CA PRO A 7 11.68 -13.10 -18.71
C PRO A 7 12.64 -11.95 -18.39
N SER A 8 12.08 -10.74 -18.21
CA SER A 8 12.90 -9.59 -17.87
C SER A 8 13.64 -9.88 -16.56
N PRO A 9 14.91 -9.46 -16.43
CA PRO A 9 15.68 -9.67 -15.21
C PRO A 9 14.93 -9.08 -14.01
N ARG A 10 14.90 -9.83 -12.90
CA ARG A 10 14.34 -9.36 -11.62
C ARG A 10 15.16 -8.16 -11.13
N LEU A 11 14.48 -7.15 -10.60
CA LEU A 11 15.10 -5.94 -10.10
C LEU A 11 15.50 -6.15 -8.63
N LEU A 12 16.67 -6.75 -8.43
CA LEU A 12 17.17 -7.15 -7.11
C LEU A 12 17.19 -6.00 -6.09
N HIS A 13 17.48 -4.77 -6.53
CA HIS A 13 17.48 -3.59 -5.66
C HIS A 13 16.09 -3.25 -5.11
N ILE A 14 15.01 -3.48 -5.87
CA ILE A 14 13.64 -3.29 -5.38
C ILE A 14 13.29 -4.36 -4.36
N ASP A 15 13.73 -5.59 -4.60
CA ASP A 15 13.50 -6.70 -3.67
C ASP A 15 14.24 -6.47 -2.35
N TRP A 16 15.49 -5.98 -2.38
CA TRP A 16 16.21 -5.55 -1.17
C TRP A 16 15.52 -4.40 -0.44
N ALA A 17 15.06 -3.37 -1.15
CA ALA A 17 14.36 -2.25 -0.53
C ALA A 17 13.07 -2.69 0.17
N ARG A 18 12.31 -3.62 -0.44
CA ARG A 18 11.12 -4.22 0.17
C ARG A 18 11.50 -5.06 1.39
N GLY A 19 12.54 -5.88 1.29
CA GLY A 19 13.04 -6.68 2.41
C GLY A 19 13.44 -5.80 3.60
N LEU A 20 14.14 -4.69 3.34
CA LEU A 20 14.51 -3.72 4.37
C LEU A 20 13.27 -3.07 5.02
N ALA A 21 12.26 -2.70 4.22
CA ALA A 21 11.01 -2.17 4.75
C ALA A 21 10.29 -3.17 5.66
N VAL A 22 10.26 -4.46 5.29
CA VAL A 22 9.70 -5.54 6.12
C VAL A 22 10.48 -5.72 7.42
N LEU A 23 11.81 -5.70 7.38
CA LEU A 23 12.63 -5.79 8.58
C LEU A 23 12.36 -4.62 9.55
N TRP A 24 12.22 -3.40 9.02
CA TRP A 24 11.87 -2.23 9.82
C TRP A 24 10.45 -2.33 10.41
N MET A 25 9.48 -2.83 9.65
CA MET A 25 8.12 -3.07 10.12
C MET A 25 8.07 -4.05 11.28
N ILE A 26 8.67 -5.23 11.12
CA ILE A 26 8.70 -6.28 12.15
C ILE A 26 9.42 -5.74 13.39
N ARG A 27 10.56 -5.05 13.21
CA ARG A 27 11.29 -4.45 14.31
C ARG A 27 10.47 -3.40 15.06
N GLY A 28 9.74 -2.55 14.35
CA GLY A 28 8.85 -1.55 14.95
C GLY A 28 7.80 -2.19 15.84
N HIS A 29 7.05 -3.17 15.31
CA HIS A 29 6.02 -3.88 16.09
C HIS A 29 6.60 -4.71 17.24
N ALA A 30 7.76 -5.34 17.07
CA ALA A 30 8.42 -6.07 18.16
C ALA A 30 8.83 -5.13 19.30
N ILE A 31 9.42 -3.97 18.98
CA ILE A 31 9.77 -2.98 20.00
C ILE A 31 8.50 -2.45 20.67
N ASP A 32 7.45 -2.11 19.91
CA ASP A 32 6.18 -1.64 20.50
C ASP A 32 5.48 -2.70 21.37
N ALA A 33 5.65 -3.98 21.08
CA ALA A 33 5.06 -5.07 21.87
C ALA A 33 5.84 -5.35 23.17
N PHE A 34 7.17 -5.31 23.13
CA PHE A 34 8.02 -5.77 24.25
C PHE A 34 8.66 -4.64 25.07
N LEU A 35 8.68 -3.40 24.57
CA LEU A 35 9.32 -2.29 25.27
C LEU A 35 8.47 -1.76 26.44
N SER A 36 9.10 -1.65 27.60
CA SER A 36 8.46 -1.16 28.83
C SER A 36 7.98 0.30 28.70
N PRO A 37 6.92 0.70 29.44
CA PRO A 37 6.43 2.09 29.41
C PRO A 37 7.47 3.13 29.82
N ALA A 38 8.38 2.80 30.76
CA ALA A 38 9.42 3.72 31.22
C ALA A 38 10.41 4.08 30.10
N CYS A 39 10.79 3.12 29.25
CA CYS A 39 11.71 3.36 28.14
C CYS A 39 11.10 4.22 27.02
N ARG A 40 9.77 4.25 26.89
CA ARG A 40 9.06 5.04 25.87
C ARG A 40 9.12 6.55 26.10
N GLN A 41 9.43 6.98 27.33
CA GLN A 41 9.59 8.41 27.65
C GLN A 41 10.96 8.97 27.25
N SER A 42 11.88 8.11 26.81
CA SER A 42 13.24 8.53 26.45
C SER A 42 13.26 9.25 25.08
N GLN A 43 14.16 10.23 24.95
CA GLN A 43 14.43 10.88 23.66
C GLN A 43 14.93 9.89 22.59
N ALA A 44 15.68 8.87 23.01
CA ALA A 44 16.14 7.81 22.12
C ALA A 44 14.96 7.04 21.49
N PHE A 45 13.90 6.76 22.25
CA PHE A 45 12.68 6.16 21.72
C PHE A 45 11.94 7.11 20.78
N GLY A 46 11.91 8.42 21.08
CA GLY A 46 11.32 9.42 20.17
C GLY A 46 12.02 9.44 18.80
N LEU A 47 13.36 9.52 18.77
CA LEU A 47 14.14 9.45 17.53
C LEU A 47 13.93 8.13 16.80
N TRP A 48 13.86 7.03 17.54
CA TRP A 48 13.57 5.71 16.99
C TRP A 48 12.19 5.66 16.30
N GLN A 49 11.15 6.19 16.95
CA GLN A 49 9.80 6.23 16.43
C GLN A 49 9.69 7.07 15.15
N MET A 50 10.46 8.18 15.07
CA MET A 50 10.52 8.99 13.85
C MET A 50 11.01 8.18 12.64
N LEU A 51 12.01 7.30 12.83
CA LEU A 51 12.47 6.41 11.76
C LEU A 51 11.41 5.36 11.43
N GLY A 52 10.73 4.81 12.44
CA GLY A 52 9.64 3.87 12.27
C GLY A 52 8.49 4.43 11.42
N ALA A 53 8.21 5.73 11.54
CA ALA A 53 7.14 6.41 10.80
C ALA A 53 7.30 6.35 9.26
N TYR A 54 8.53 6.15 8.75
CA TYR A 54 8.78 6.03 7.31
C TYR A 54 8.48 4.65 6.73
N THR A 55 8.24 3.63 7.56
CA THR A 55 8.02 2.26 7.12
C THR A 55 6.78 2.13 6.22
N ALA A 56 5.64 2.68 6.66
CA ALA A 56 4.39 2.67 5.89
C ALA A 56 4.50 3.45 4.56
N PRO A 57 5.03 4.70 4.55
CA PRO A 57 5.35 5.40 3.31
C PRO A 57 6.28 4.64 2.36
N ALA A 58 7.30 3.95 2.89
CA ALA A 58 8.22 3.15 2.08
C ALA A 58 7.50 2.01 1.36
N PHE A 59 6.59 1.29 2.03
CA PHE A 59 5.79 0.26 1.37
C PHE A 59 4.90 0.82 0.26
N LEU A 60 4.19 1.92 0.52
CA LEU A 60 3.35 2.59 -0.48
C LEU A 60 4.18 3.04 -1.69
N PHE A 61 5.31 3.68 -1.45
CA PHE A 61 6.22 4.14 -2.50
C PHE A 61 6.75 2.97 -3.35
N LEU A 62 7.28 1.93 -2.71
CA LEU A 62 7.80 0.76 -3.42
C LEU A 62 6.71 0.02 -4.18
N ALA A 63 5.50 -0.08 -3.63
CA ALA A 63 4.35 -0.69 -4.32
C ALA A 63 3.97 0.11 -5.58
N GLY A 64 3.88 1.44 -5.48
CA GLY A 64 3.61 2.33 -6.62
C GLY A 64 4.70 2.26 -7.69
N LEU A 65 5.98 2.31 -7.30
CA LEU A 65 7.12 2.14 -8.21
C LEU A 65 7.04 0.81 -8.97
N SER A 66 6.68 -0.26 -8.26
CA SER A 66 6.55 -1.60 -8.83
C SER A 66 5.44 -1.70 -9.86
N VAL A 67 4.30 -1.02 -9.61
CA VAL A 67 3.21 -0.93 -10.59
C VAL A 67 3.63 -0.15 -11.83
N GLY A 68 4.30 1.00 -11.66
CA GLY A 68 4.80 1.78 -12.78
C GLY A 68 5.74 0.97 -13.69
N LEU A 69 6.66 0.20 -13.10
CA LEU A 69 7.58 -0.67 -13.83
C LEU A 69 6.89 -1.88 -14.46
N SER A 70 5.91 -2.47 -13.78
CA SER A 70 5.11 -3.58 -14.33
C SER A 70 4.29 -3.11 -15.52
N TYR A 71 3.76 -1.89 -15.45
CA TYR A 71 2.93 -1.33 -16.49
C TYR A 71 3.70 -1.03 -17.78
N ALA A 72 4.95 -0.57 -17.69
CA ALA A 72 5.83 -0.39 -18.85
C ALA A 72 5.94 -1.67 -19.69
N LYS A 73 5.83 -2.85 -19.05
CA LYS A 73 5.80 -4.15 -19.74
C LYS A 73 4.43 -4.45 -20.35
N ILE A 74 3.33 -4.18 -19.62
CA ILE A 74 1.96 -4.37 -20.11
C ILE A 74 1.68 -3.50 -21.35
N ASP A 75 2.27 -2.32 -21.43
CA ASP A 75 2.14 -1.44 -22.61
C ASP A 75 2.74 -2.00 -23.89
N GLN A 76 3.75 -2.87 -23.78
CA GLN A 76 4.36 -3.56 -24.93
C GLN A 76 3.55 -4.78 -25.37
N MET A 77 2.57 -5.22 -24.59
CA MET A 77 1.73 -6.37 -24.90
C MET A 77 0.50 -5.93 -25.69
N ASP A 78 0.21 -6.63 -26.78
CA ASP A 78 -1.05 -6.50 -27.50
C ASP A 78 -2.16 -7.32 -26.81
N ILE A 79 -2.84 -6.67 -25.87
CA ILE A 79 -3.89 -7.28 -25.05
C ILE A 79 -5.14 -6.41 -25.01
N THR A 80 -6.30 -7.06 -24.85
CA THR A 80 -7.59 -6.39 -24.71
C THR A 80 -7.65 -5.51 -23.46
N PHE A 81 -8.53 -4.51 -23.49
CA PHE A 81 -8.74 -3.61 -22.34
C PHE A 81 -9.07 -4.37 -21.04
N GLY A 82 -9.96 -5.38 -21.10
CA GLY A 82 -10.31 -6.18 -19.93
C GLY A 82 -9.12 -6.92 -19.31
N LYS A 83 -8.24 -7.51 -20.15
CA LYS A 83 -7.01 -8.16 -19.67
C LYS A 83 -6.03 -7.15 -19.08
N ARG A 84 -5.90 -5.97 -19.70
CA ARG A 84 -5.06 -4.87 -19.19
C ARG A 84 -5.53 -4.40 -17.82
N LEU A 85 -6.84 -4.17 -17.69
CA LEU A 85 -7.46 -3.77 -16.44
C LEU A 85 -7.19 -4.82 -15.35
N TRP A 86 -7.47 -6.09 -15.64
CA TRP A 86 -7.21 -7.20 -14.71
C TRP A 86 -5.76 -7.27 -14.27
N PHE A 87 -4.79 -7.27 -15.19
CA PHE A 87 -3.38 -7.33 -14.82
C PHE A 87 -2.91 -6.11 -14.05
N SER A 88 -3.54 -4.95 -14.25
CA SER A 88 -3.20 -3.71 -13.58
C SER A 88 -3.79 -3.60 -12.17
N THR A 89 -4.95 -4.22 -11.90
CA THR A 89 -5.65 -4.11 -10.60
C THR A 89 -5.57 -5.37 -9.74
N ARG A 90 -5.34 -6.55 -10.33
CA ARG A 90 -5.33 -7.85 -9.63
C ARG A 90 -4.47 -7.85 -8.38
N ARG A 91 -3.25 -7.29 -8.45
CA ARG A 91 -2.35 -7.29 -7.29
C ARG A 91 -2.90 -6.46 -6.13
N GLY A 92 -3.55 -5.34 -6.42
CA GLY A 92 -4.22 -4.53 -5.40
C GLY A 92 -5.41 -5.26 -4.79
N LEU A 93 -6.20 -5.99 -5.60
CA LEU A 93 -7.30 -6.83 -5.11
C LEU A 93 -6.80 -7.98 -4.22
N GLU A 94 -5.70 -8.64 -4.60
CA GLU A 94 -5.04 -9.68 -3.78
C GLU A 94 -4.62 -9.11 -2.42
N ILE A 95 -3.99 -7.93 -2.41
CA ILE A 95 -3.54 -7.29 -1.16
C ILE A 95 -4.74 -6.87 -0.30
N LEU A 96 -5.83 -6.37 -0.89
CA LEU A 96 -7.06 -6.08 -0.14
C LEU A 96 -7.67 -7.35 0.46
N GLY A 97 -7.72 -8.44 -0.31
CA GLY A 97 -8.19 -9.73 0.21
C GLY A 97 -7.37 -10.20 1.40
N ILE A 98 -6.03 -10.09 1.31
CA ILE A 98 -5.12 -10.41 2.41
C ILE A 98 -5.34 -9.47 3.61
N ALA A 99 -5.58 -8.18 3.38
CA ALA A 99 -5.82 -7.21 4.45
C ALA A 99 -7.03 -7.61 5.31
N TYR A 100 -8.17 -7.93 4.67
CA TYR A 100 -9.36 -8.37 5.38
C TYR A 100 -9.23 -9.78 5.97
N LEU A 101 -8.41 -10.65 5.36
CA LEU A 101 -8.13 -11.97 5.93
C LEU A 101 -7.39 -11.86 7.26
N PHE A 102 -6.38 -10.98 7.36
CA PHE A 102 -5.70 -10.70 8.63
C PHE A 102 -6.65 -10.13 9.69
N ARG A 103 -7.55 -9.22 9.29
CA ARG A 103 -8.56 -8.67 10.21
C ARG A 103 -9.56 -9.71 10.68
N LEU A 104 -9.96 -10.64 9.82
CA LEU A 104 -10.83 -11.74 10.19
C LEU A 104 -10.13 -12.68 11.18
N GLU A 105 -8.87 -13.00 10.95
CA GLU A 105 -8.08 -13.84 11.85
C GLU A 105 -7.89 -13.18 13.23
N GLU A 106 -7.56 -11.89 13.27
CA GLU A 106 -7.50 -11.08 14.49
C GLU A 106 -8.84 -11.09 15.23
N PHE A 107 -9.95 -10.87 14.52
CA PHE A 107 -11.30 -10.90 15.11
C PHE A 107 -11.61 -12.26 15.76
N LEU A 108 -11.27 -13.37 15.08
CA LEU A 108 -11.53 -14.73 15.56
C LEU A 108 -10.68 -15.09 16.78
N GLN A 109 -9.45 -14.63 16.86
CA GLN A 109 -8.55 -14.89 18.00
C GLN A 109 -8.99 -14.19 19.28
N TRP A 110 -9.68 -13.05 19.17
CA TRP A 110 -10.08 -12.22 20.31
C TRP A 110 -11.54 -12.38 20.72
N VAL A 111 -12.27 -13.37 20.18
CA VAL A 111 -13.65 -13.69 20.61
C VAL A 111 -13.65 -14.11 22.09
N PRO A 112 -14.55 -13.58 22.96
CA PRO A 112 -15.70 -12.72 22.68
C PRO A 112 -15.46 -11.21 22.85
N TYR A 113 -14.22 -10.77 23.08
CA TYR A 113 -13.88 -9.36 23.31
C TYR A 113 -13.86 -8.52 22.02
N SER A 114 -13.78 -9.18 20.86
CA SER A 114 -13.77 -8.53 19.54
C SER A 114 -15.16 -8.06 19.10
N LYS A 115 -15.19 -6.91 18.41
CA LYS A 115 -16.41 -6.33 17.83
C LYS A 115 -16.42 -6.58 16.32
N TRP A 116 -17.60 -6.80 15.73
CA TRP A 116 -17.72 -7.01 14.29
C TRP A 116 -17.13 -5.86 13.45
N ARG A 117 -17.09 -4.63 14.00
CA ARG A 117 -16.51 -3.45 13.36
C ARG A 117 -14.98 -3.55 13.21
N ASP A 118 -14.30 -4.36 14.02
CA ASP A 118 -12.85 -4.52 14.00
C ASP A 118 -12.39 -5.15 12.66
N ILE A 119 -13.26 -5.96 12.04
CA ILE A 119 -13.02 -6.55 10.71
C ILE A 119 -12.91 -5.45 9.63
N LEU A 120 -13.66 -4.35 9.80
CA LEU A 120 -13.70 -3.24 8.86
C LEU A 120 -12.62 -2.18 9.14
N ARG A 121 -11.71 -2.44 10.09
CA ARG A 121 -10.67 -1.50 10.47
C ARG A 121 -9.67 -1.29 9.34
N PHE A 122 -9.56 -0.05 8.91
CA PHE A 122 -8.69 0.37 7.83
C PHE A 122 -7.22 0.47 8.29
N ASP A 123 -6.29 -0.03 7.48
CA ASP A 123 -4.85 -0.14 7.82
C ASP A 123 -3.98 0.04 6.58
N ILE A 124 -2.65 0.01 6.74
CA ILE A 124 -1.68 0.20 5.68
C ILE A 124 -1.83 -0.78 4.52
N LEU A 125 -2.20 -2.04 4.77
CA LEU A 125 -2.49 -3.02 3.72
C LEU A 125 -3.69 -2.60 2.87
N ASN A 126 -4.74 -2.06 3.51
CA ASN A 126 -5.90 -1.52 2.79
C ASN A 126 -5.52 -0.30 1.95
N SER A 127 -4.74 0.62 2.52
CA SER A 127 -4.21 1.77 1.80
C SER A 127 -3.39 1.38 0.57
N ILE A 128 -2.49 0.40 0.71
CA ILE A 128 -1.69 -0.13 -0.42
C ILE A 128 -2.62 -0.75 -1.46
N GLY A 129 -3.53 -1.64 -1.05
CA GLY A 129 -4.42 -2.34 -1.97
C GLY A 129 -5.28 -1.39 -2.81
N ILE A 130 -5.96 -0.43 -2.17
CA ILE A 130 -6.76 0.59 -2.85
C ILE A 130 -5.89 1.47 -3.75
N SER A 131 -4.73 1.92 -3.27
CA SER A 131 -3.83 2.77 -4.08
C SER A 131 -3.39 2.05 -5.36
N LEU A 132 -3.06 0.76 -5.27
CA LEU A 132 -2.67 -0.03 -6.45
C LEU A 132 -3.83 -0.22 -7.41
N ILE A 133 -5.07 -0.39 -6.93
CA ILE A 133 -6.25 -0.48 -7.79
C ILE A 133 -6.50 0.84 -8.50
N LEU A 134 -6.50 1.97 -7.78
CA LEU A 134 -6.74 3.30 -8.34
C LEU A 134 -5.69 3.67 -9.39
N VAL A 135 -4.42 3.45 -9.05
CA VAL A 135 -3.31 3.69 -9.98
C VAL A 135 -3.42 2.72 -11.17
N GLY A 136 -3.68 1.44 -10.93
CA GLY A 136 -3.89 0.43 -11.98
C GLY A 136 -5.04 0.78 -12.94
N LEU A 137 -6.16 1.32 -12.43
CA LEU A 137 -7.29 1.83 -13.20
C LEU A 137 -6.88 3.03 -14.08
N LEU A 138 -6.21 4.03 -13.48
CA LEU A 138 -5.69 5.19 -14.19
C LEU A 138 -4.79 4.76 -15.36
N PHE A 139 -3.88 3.82 -15.08
CA PHE A 139 -3.00 3.24 -16.08
C PHE A 139 -3.75 2.44 -17.15
N ALA A 140 -4.77 1.66 -16.79
CA ALA A 140 -5.55 0.88 -17.76
C ALA A 140 -6.34 1.78 -18.73
N VAL A 141 -6.89 2.89 -18.24
CA VAL A 141 -7.71 3.83 -19.02
C VAL A 141 -6.85 4.77 -19.87
N ILE A 142 -5.81 5.39 -19.29
CA ILE A 142 -5.00 6.37 -19.99
C ILE A 142 -3.88 5.65 -20.75
N ARG A 143 -3.83 5.77 -22.08
CA ARG A 143 -2.80 5.13 -22.92
C ARG A 143 -1.57 6.01 -23.20
N LYS A 144 -1.74 7.33 -23.17
CA LYS A 144 -0.66 8.28 -23.50
C LYS A 144 0.18 8.59 -22.26
N ASN A 145 1.49 8.33 -22.33
CA ASN A 145 2.43 8.60 -21.23
C ASN A 145 2.36 10.03 -20.69
N ARG A 146 2.26 11.02 -21.57
CA ARG A 146 2.14 12.44 -21.17
C ARG A 146 0.90 12.67 -20.29
N LEU A 147 -0.26 12.13 -20.68
CA LEU A 147 -1.49 12.27 -19.89
C LEU A 147 -1.39 11.51 -18.57
N ARG A 148 -0.70 10.38 -18.51
CA ARG A 148 -0.50 9.63 -17.26
C ARG A 148 0.31 10.43 -16.25
N TYR A 149 1.42 11.03 -16.69
CA TYR A 149 2.24 11.85 -15.79
C TYR A 149 1.44 13.03 -15.24
N TRP A 150 0.65 13.71 -16.08
CA TRP A 150 -0.26 14.76 -15.62
C TRP A 150 -1.34 14.25 -14.67
N ALA A 151 -1.96 13.11 -14.97
CA ALA A 151 -2.99 12.53 -14.12
C ALA A 151 -2.42 12.09 -12.76
N LEU A 152 -1.22 11.50 -12.73
CA LEU A 152 -0.53 11.15 -11.48
C LEU A 152 -0.14 12.40 -10.70
N ALA A 153 0.45 13.42 -11.34
CA ALA A 153 0.79 14.68 -10.69
C ALA A 153 -0.45 15.38 -10.11
N ALA A 154 -1.52 15.46 -10.89
CA ALA A 154 -2.79 16.00 -10.44
C ALA A 154 -3.36 15.20 -9.26
N THR A 155 -3.35 13.86 -9.33
CA THR A 155 -3.80 12.99 -8.23
C THR A 155 -2.99 13.25 -6.96
N THR A 156 -1.66 13.35 -7.07
CA THR A 156 -0.78 13.65 -5.93
C THR A 156 -1.09 15.02 -5.32
N ILE A 157 -1.25 16.06 -6.15
CA ILE A 157 -1.59 17.41 -5.69
C ILE A 157 -2.97 17.41 -5.01
N LEU A 158 -3.97 16.76 -5.61
CA LEU A 158 -5.31 16.64 -5.05
C LEU A 158 -5.25 15.92 -3.70
N VAL A 159 -4.59 14.77 -3.60
CA VAL A 159 -4.44 14.05 -2.33
C VAL A 159 -3.75 14.94 -1.29
N ALA A 160 -2.66 15.62 -1.64
CA ALA A 160 -1.94 16.50 -0.72
C ALA A 160 -2.80 17.68 -0.21
N LEU A 161 -3.58 18.31 -1.09
CA LEU A 161 -4.43 19.47 -0.74
C LEU A 161 -5.70 19.06 0.00
N PHE A 162 -6.32 17.94 -0.38
CA PHE A 162 -7.58 17.49 0.22
C PHE A 162 -7.37 16.71 1.52
N SER A 163 -6.22 16.08 1.74
CA SER A 163 -5.98 15.28 2.96
C SER A 163 -6.23 16.05 4.27
N PRO A 164 -5.74 17.31 4.45
CA PRO A 164 -6.02 18.09 5.66
C PRO A 164 -7.50 18.41 5.84
N ALA A 165 -8.21 18.72 4.75
CA ALA A 165 -9.65 19.04 4.78
C ALA A 165 -10.50 17.82 5.09
N VAL A 166 -10.12 16.65 4.56
CA VAL A 166 -10.77 15.38 4.91
C VAL A 166 -10.52 15.07 6.38
N TRP A 167 -9.28 15.19 6.86
CA TRP A 167 -8.89 14.90 8.25
C TRP A 167 -9.63 15.76 9.29
N SER A 168 -9.93 17.02 8.97
CA SER A 168 -10.68 17.89 9.88
C SER A 168 -12.20 17.69 9.83
N SER A 169 -12.72 16.89 8.89
CA SER A 169 -14.16 16.70 8.73
C SER A 169 -14.77 15.81 9.84
N PRO A 170 -16.02 16.04 10.27
CA PRO A 170 -16.68 15.20 11.28
C PRO A 170 -16.90 13.75 10.84
N LEU A 171 -16.93 13.50 9.52
CA LEU A 171 -17.14 12.18 8.93
C LEU A 171 -16.04 11.20 9.32
N VAL A 172 -14.81 11.71 9.45
CA VAL A 172 -13.64 10.98 9.92
C VAL A 172 -13.97 10.36 11.28
N ASN A 173 -14.51 11.11 12.23
CA ASN A 173 -14.86 10.58 13.57
C ASN A 173 -15.99 9.54 13.59
N SER A 174 -16.65 9.24 12.46
CA SER A 174 -17.68 8.20 12.37
C SER A 174 -17.18 6.86 11.81
N LEU A 175 -15.96 6.84 11.27
CA LEU A 175 -15.37 5.67 10.62
C LEU A 175 -14.81 4.67 11.64
N PRO A 176 -14.89 3.35 11.38
CA PRO A 176 -14.45 2.31 12.30
C PRO A 176 -12.92 2.13 12.28
N TRP A 177 -12.17 3.16 12.70
CA TRP A 177 -10.70 3.11 12.75
C TRP A 177 -10.09 3.28 14.15
N TYR A 178 -10.94 3.54 15.15
CA TYR A 178 -10.59 3.57 16.58
C TYR A 178 -10.69 2.18 17.18
#